data_AF-A0AAW6PI34-F1
#
_entry.id   AF-A0AAW6PI34-F1
#
_cell.length_a   1.000
_cell.length_b   1.000
_cell.length_c   1.000
_cell.angle_alpha   90.00
_cell.angle_beta   90.00
_cell.angle_gamma   90.00
#
_symmetry.space_group_name_H-M   'P 1'
#
loop_
_entity.id
_entity.type
_entity.pdbx_description
1 polymer ?
#
loop_
_entity_poly.entity_id
_entity_poly.type
_entity_poly.pdbx_seq_one_letter_code
_entity_poly.pdbx_strand_id
1 'polypeptide(L)'
;MTNTDKSRAEFEAAFVEEQVRLHGEGFRGSAVHMIYQDTVNVQAARWAWQASRQALRVTNPFPVLMGCPDSAWAREVAEKSLKAQGLKVVG
;
A
#
# COMPACT_ATOMS: atom_id res chain seq x y z
N MET A 1 14.10 5.46 10.51
CA MET A 1 12.94 5.75 9.64
C MET A 1 11.79 4.86 10.08
N THR A 2 10.69 5.45 10.55
CA THR A 2 9.52 4.69 11.04
C THR A 2 8.72 4.12 9.87
N ASN A 3 7.83 3.14 10.11
CA ASN A 3 6.92 2.62 9.07
C ASN A 3 6.00 3.72 8.51
N THR A 4 5.68 4.74 9.33
CA THR A 4 4.91 5.91 8.91
C THR A 4 5.71 6.78 7.93
N ASP A 5 7.01 6.97 8.16
CA ASP A 5 7.87 7.73 7.25
C ASP A 5 8.02 7.03 5.89
N LYS A 6 8.09 5.69 5.90
CA LYS A 6 8.14 4.88 4.67
C LYS A 6 6.86 4.97 3.86
N SER A 7 5.70 4.80 4.51
CA SER A 7 4.40 4.88 3.82
C SER A 7 4.10 6.28 3.27
N ARG A 8 4.61 7.32 3.96
CA ARG A 8 4.57 8.70 3.46
C ARG A 8 5.41 8.87 2.19
N ALA A 9 6.66 8.41 2.20
CA ALA A 9 7.54 8.52 1.03
C ALA A 9 6.98 7.76 -0.19
N GLU A 10 6.41 6.58 0.02
CA GLU A 10 5.73 5.80 -1.03
C GLU A 10 4.54 6.55 -1.63
N PHE A 11 3.72 7.18 -0.78
CA PHE A 11 2.61 8.00 -1.23
C PHE A 11 3.09 9.20 -2.04
N GLU A 12 4.09 9.94 -1.55
CA GLU A 12 4.61 11.14 -2.22
C GLU A 12 5.16 10.80 -3.61
N ALA A 13 5.92 9.69 -3.73
CA ALA A 13 6.41 9.20 -5.01
C ALA A 13 5.26 8.84 -5.97
N ALA A 14 4.29 8.05 -5.51
CA ALA A 14 3.16 7.64 -6.33
C ALA A 14 2.29 8.82 -6.76
N PHE A 15 2.07 9.79 -5.87
CA PHE A 15 1.31 11.01 -6.17
C PHE A 15 2.01 11.83 -7.26
N VAL A 16 3.33 12.03 -7.16
CA VAL A 16 4.08 12.77 -8.18
C VAL A 16 4.03 12.07 -9.53
N GLU A 17 4.26 10.75 -9.57
CA GLU A 17 4.20 9.99 -10.82
C GLU A 17 2.81 10.02 -11.46
N GLU A 18 1.74 9.96 -10.66
CA GLU A 18 0.37 10.06 -11.20
C GLU A 18 0.08 11.46 -11.76
N GLN A 19 0.53 12.52 -11.09
CA GLN A 19 0.40 13.89 -11.61
C GLN A 19 1.19 14.09 -12.89
N VAL A 20 2.40 13.52 -12.98
CA VAL A 20 3.22 13.51 -14.20
C VAL A 20 2.54 12.72 -15.31
N ARG A 21 1.94 11.57 -15.00
CA ARG A 21 1.18 10.76 -15.97
C ARG A 21 -0.01 11.52 -16.56
N LEU A 22 -0.69 12.32 -15.74
CA LEU A 22 -1.90 13.07 -16.13
C LEU A 22 -1.59 14.39 -16.84
N HIS A 23 -0.50 15.06 -16.48
CA HIS A 23 -0.22 16.46 -16.89
C HIS A 23 1.11 16.65 -17.60
N GLY A 24 1.92 15.59 -17.71
CA GLY A 24 3.25 15.60 -18.31
C GLY A 24 4.37 15.93 -17.31
N GLU A 25 5.61 15.66 -17.72
CA GLU A 25 6.81 15.81 -16.88
C GLU A 25 7.03 17.24 -16.38
N GLY A 26 6.60 18.25 -17.15
CA GLY A 26 6.65 19.66 -16.74
C GLY A 26 5.84 19.97 -15.47
N PHE A 27 4.87 19.12 -15.11
CA PHE A 27 4.04 19.29 -13.92
C PHE A 27 4.68 18.72 -12.64
N ARG A 28 5.81 17.99 -12.72
CA ARG A 28 6.49 17.38 -11.56
C ARG A 28 6.75 18.41 -10.45
N GLY A 29 7.26 19.59 -10.80
CA GLY A 29 7.53 20.67 -9.85
C GLY A 29 6.27 21.15 -9.12
N SER A 30 5.15 21.27 -9.85
CA SER A 30 3.85 21.61 -9.28
C SER A 30 3.34 20.52 -8.33
N ALA A 31 3.48 19.24 -8.69
CA ALA A 31 3.09 18.12 -7.83
C ALA A 31 3.89 18.10 -6.51
N VAL A 32 5.20 18.32 -6.57
CA VAL A 32 6.05 18.43 -5.36
C VAL A 32 5.65 19.67 -4.54
N HIS A 33 5.38 20.80 -5.18
CA HIS A 33 4.92 21.99 -4.47
C HIS A 33 3.55 21.78 -3.80
N MET A 34 2.62 21.07 -4.43
CA MET A 34 1.33 20.70 -3.84
C MET A 34 1.49 19.84 -2.59
N ILE A 35 2.45 18.92 -2.60
CA ILE A 35 2.80 18.10 -1.42
C ILE A 35 3.36 19.01 -0.31
N TYR A 36 4.28 19.91 -0.64
CA TYR A 36 4.87 20.84 0.33
C TYR A 36 3.82 21.77 0.97
N GLN A 37 2.88 22.27 0.17
CA GLN A 37 1.77 23.10 0.63
C GLN A 37 0.63 22.31 1.31
N ASP A 38 0.72 20.98 1.32
CA ASP A 38 -0.30 20.06 1.84
C ASP A 38 -1.71 20.40 1.38
N THR A 39 -1.86 20.69 0.08
CA THR A 39 -3.13 21.13 -0.52
C THR A 39 -4.26 20.11 -0.30
N VAL A 40 -5.52 20.56 -0.39
CA VAL A 40 -6.70 19.69 -0.18
C VAL A 40 -6.69 18.42 -1.04
N ASN A 41 -6.18 18.52 -2.28
CA ASN A 41 -6.04 17.39 -3.20
C ASN A 41 -5.03 16.36 -2.67
N VAL A 42 -3.92 16.81 -2.08
CA VAL A 42 -2.92 15.94 -1.46
C VAL A 42 -3.48 15.29 -0.20
N GLN A 43 -4.20 16.04 0.63
CA GLN A 43 -4.83 15.49 1.84
C GLN A 43 -5.86 14.40 1.49
N ALA A 44 -6.73 14.68 0.51
CA ALA A 44 -7.73 13.73 0.05
C ALA A 44 -7.09 12.47 -0.58
N ALA A 45 -6.07 12.65 -1.43
CA ALA A 45 -5.33 11.54 -2.03
C ALA A 45 -4.60 10.71 -0.96
N ARG A 46 -4.00 11.35 0.05
CA ARG A 46 -3.32 10.67 1.16
C ARG A 46 -4.30 9.87 2.01
N TRP A 47 -5.46 10.44 2.31
CA TRP A 47 -6.52 9.72 3.02
C TRP A 47 -7.00 8.50 2.22
N ALA A 48 -7.29 8.67 0.92
CA ALA A 48 -7.70 7.58 0.05
C ALA A 48 -6.64 6.48 -0.06
N TRP A 49 -5.36 6.86 -0.15
CA TRP A 49 -4.22 5.93 -0.14
C TRP A 49 -4.12 5.13 1.17
N GLN A 50 -4.28 5.79 2.31
CA GLN A 50 -4.29 5.09 3.60
C GLN A 50 -5.50 4.16 3.73
N ALA A 51 -6.68 4.63 3.34
CA ALA A 51 -7.91 3.85 3.39
C ALA A 51 -7.82 2.61 2.49
N SER A 52 -7.30 2.74 1.27
CA SER A 52 -7.13 1.59 0.37
C SER A 52 -6.22 0.52 0.97
N ARG A 53 -5.11 0.92 1.60
CA ARG A 53 -4.18 -0.02 2.25
C ARG A 53 -4.73 -0.64 3.54
N GLN A 54 -5.64 0.03 4.23
CA GLN A 54 -6.32 -0.52 5.41
C GLN A 54 -7.50 -1.44 5.04
N ALA A 55 -8.19 -1.12 3.95
CA ALA A 55 -9.35 -1.83 3.45
C ALA A 55 -8.98 -3.08 2.65
N LEU A 56 -7.87 -3.05 1.89
CA LEU A 56 -7.44 -4.17 1.06
C LEU A 56 -6.99 -5.33 1.96
N ARG A 57 -7.88 -6.31 2.08
CA ARG A 57 -7.69 -7.54 2.85
C ARG A 57 -7.62 -8.69 1.88
N VAL A 58 -6.55 -9.47 1.94
CA VAL A 58 -6.35 -10.64 1.09
C VAL A 58 -6.67 -11.88 1.90
N THR A 59 -7.52 -12.75 1.37
CA THR A 59 -7.78 -14.04 2.01
C THR A 59 -6.63 -14.97 1.69
N ASN A 60 -6.11 -15.68 2.70
CA ASN A 60 -5.08 -16.69 2.45
C ASN A 60 -5.68 -17.81 1.57
N PRO A 61 -5.11 -18.10 0.39
CA PRO A 61 -5.67 -19.10 -0.52
C PRO A 61 -5.55 -20.54 0.01
N PHE A 62 -4.77 -20.77 1.08
CA PHE A 62 -4.57 -22.09 1.67
C PHE A 62 -5.41 -22.25 2.96
N PRO A 63 -6.48 -23.06 2.93
CA PRO A 63 -7.27 -23.36 4.13
C PRO A 63 -6.52 -24.31 5.08
N VAL A 64 -6.79 -24.22 6.39
CA VAL A 64 -6.34 -25.23 7.36
C VAL A 64 -7.22 -26.47 7.21
N LEU A 65 -6.61 -27.61 6.91
CA LEU A 65 -7.28 -28.91 6.94
C LEU A 65 -6.86 -29.65 8.21
N MET A 66 -7.83 -30.00 9.06
CA MET A 66 -7.56 -30.70 10.32
C MET A 66 -6.87 -32.04 10.04
N GLY A 67 -5.76 -32.31 10.74
CA GLY A 67 -4.98 -33.54 10.57
C GLY A 67 -4.05 -33.57 9.36
N CYS A 68 -3.92 -32.47 8.60
CA CYS A 68 -2.98 -32.37 7.47
C CYS A 68 -1.86 -31.34 7.77
N PRO A 69 -0.67 -31.79 8.23
CA PRO A 69 0.46 -30.91 8.54
C PRO A 69 0.89 -30.03 7.36
N ASP A 70 0.83 -30.55 6.14
CA ASP A 70 1.22 -29.82 4.93
C ASP A 70 0.29 -28.62 4.65
N SER A 71 -1.01 -28.76 4.94
CA SER A 71 -1.97 -27.67 4.81
C SER A 71 -1.69 -26.53 5.79
N ALA A 72 -1.29 -26.88 7.02
CA ALA A 72 -0.92 -25.90 8.05
C ALA A 72 0.38 -25.18 7.67
N TRP A 73 1.38 -25.92 7.19
CA TRP A 73 2.64 -25.37 6.70
C TRP A 73 2.42 -24.43 5.49
N ALA A 74 1.67 -24.86 4.48
CA ALA A 74 1.41 -24.08 3.28
C ALA A 74 0.72 -22.75 3.60
N ARG A 75 -0.26 -22.79 4.50
CA ARG A 75 -0.94 -21.60 4.99
C ARG A 75 0.01 -20.64 5.71
N GLU A 76 0.84 -21.15 6.62
CA GLU A 76 1.80 -20.34 7.37
C GLU A 76 2.80 -19.63 6.43
N VAL A 77 3.35 -20.37 5.46
CA VAL A 77 4.31 -19.84 4.48
C VAL A 77 3.65 -18.78 3.60
N ALA A 78 2.44 -19.03 3.12
CA ALA A 78 1.69 -18.07 2.32
C ALA A 78 1.38 -16.79 3.11
N GLU A 79 0.94 -16.92 4.37
CA GLU A 79 0.64 -15.77 5.22
C GLU A 79 1.89 -14.92 5.47
N LYS A 80 3.04 -15.57 5.76
CA LYS A 80 4.33 -14.88 5.93
C LYS A 80 4.73 -14.13 4.67
N SER A 81 4.61 -14.76 3.50
CA SER A 81 4.98 -14.15 2.21
C SER A 81 4.07 -12.96 1.86
N LEU A 82 2.76 -13.09 2.04
CA LEU A 82 1.80 -12.02 1.80
C LEU A 82 2.03 -10.82 2.75
N LYS A 83 2.27 -11.09 4.04
CA LYS A 83 2.61 -10.05 5.01
C LYS A 83 3.93 -9.36 4.71
N ALA A 84 4.95 -10.09 4.23
CA ALA A 84 6.23 -9.53 3.81
C ALA A 84 6.10 -8.56 2.62
N GLN A 85 5.09 -8.76 1.77
CA GLN A 85 4.72 -7.83 0.69
C GLN A 85 3.88 -6.63 1.18
N GLY A 86 3.62 -6.54 2.49
CA GLY A 86 2.82 -5.46 3.08
C GLY A 86 1.31 -5.64 2.96
N LEU A 87 0.84 -6.84 2.59
CA LEU A 87 -0.59 -7.14 2.47
C LEU A 87 -1.20 -7.51 3.82
N LYS A 88 -2.44 -7.07 4.04
CA LYS A 88 -3.22 -7.45 5.21
C LYS A 88 -3.94 -8.77 4.93
N VAL A 89 -3.41 -9.85 5.46
CA VAL A 89 -4.01 -11.19 5.32
C VAL A 89 -5.17 -11.34 6.32
N VAL A 90 -6.29 -11.90 5.85
CA VAL A 90 -7.45 -12.26 6.67
C VAL A 90 -7.86 -13.71 6.45
N GLY A 91 -8.60 -14.25 7.42
CA GLY A 91 -9.04 -15.64 7.42
C GLY A 91 -7.90 -16.58 7.71
#